data_AF-A0A2W5QCC4-F1
#
_entry.id   AF-A0A2W5QCC4-F1
#
_cell.length_a   1.000
_cell.length_b   1.000
_cell.length_c   1.000
_cell.angle_alpha   90.00
_cell.angle_beta   90.00
_cell.angle_gamma   90.00
#
_symmetry.space_group_name_H-M   'P 1'
#
loop_
_entity.id
_entity.type
_entity.pdbx_description
1 polymer ?
#
loop_
_entity_poly.entity_id
_entity_poly.type
_entity_poly.pdbx_seq_one_letter_code
_entity_poly.pdbx_strand_id
1 'polypeptide(L)'
;MADLSPIFARICGKEDQEKLKAIDLVAFDVIGTLVDHNGKLKRNVLSLYYAMAARDDVQLRIISSDPIDGREKLVLAGARHLTFEGGVRTKSIFYDGVEENKMNILVVDNEPHSVKAENAVIIDPTDPAVVVFLQTRAYRPGLHAA
;
A
#
# COMPACT_ATOMS: atom_id res chain seq x y z
N MET A 1 -4.78 12.69 -10.81
CA MET A 1 -4.83 12.66 -9.34
C MET A 1 -6.23 12.21 -8.95
N ALA A 2 -6.33 11.10 -8.25
CA ALA A 2 -7.61 10.50 -7.90
C ALA A 2 -8.13 11.01 -6.56
N ASP A 3 -9.43 11.21 -6.47
CA ASP A 3 -10.14 11.36 -5.19
C ASP A 3 -10.62 9.98 -4.72
N LEU A 4 -10.01 9.49 -3.64
CA LEU A 4 -10.34 8.21 -3.01
C LEU A 4 -11.22 8.39 -1.76
N SER A 5 -11.53 9.64 -1.37
CA SER A 5 -12.32 9.93 -0.18
C SER A 5 -13.69 9.26 -0.19
N PRO A 6 -14.45 9.17 -1.31
CA PRO A 6 -15.73 8.45 -1.32
C PRO A 6 -15.61 6.95 -1.03
N ILE A 7 -14.47 6.33 -1.37
CA ILE A 7 -14.24 4.89 -1.16
C ILE A 7 -13.91 4.61 0.29
N PHE A 8 -13.14 5.49 0.93
CA PHE A 8 -12.67 5.32 2.30
C PHE A 8 -13.38 6.22 3.32
N ALA A 9 -14.43 6.96 2.94
CA ALA A 9 -15.13 7.92 3.82
C ALA A 9 -15.69 7.28 5.10
N ARG A 10 -15.98 5.97 5.07
CA ARG A 10 -16.49 5.21 6.22
C ARG A 10 -15.38 4.65 7.13
N ILE A 11 -14.15 4.70 6.66
CA ILE A 11 -12.95 4.08 7.23
C ILE A 11 -12.06 5.18 7.84
N CYS A 12 -11.98 6.33 7.19
CA CYS A 12 -11.09 7.44 7.52
C CYS A 12 -11.80 8.60 8.24
N GLY A 13 -11.12 9.23 9.19
CA GLY A 13 -11.58 10.45 9.86
C GLY A 13 -11.63 11.68 8.95
N LYS A 14 -12.20 12.80 9.41
CA LYS A 14 -12.35 14.03 8.59
C LYS A 14 -11.02 14.59 8.08
N GLU A 15 -9.98 14.59 8.91
CA GLU A 15 -8.65 15.10 8.53
C GLU A 15 -7.97 14.21 7.47
N ASP A 16 -8.34 12.93 7.45
CA ASP A 16 -7.79 11.91 6.57
C ASP A 16 -8.47 11.91 5.20
N GLN A 17 -9.75 12.31 5.17
CA GLN A 17 -10.49 12.52 3.93
C GLN A 17 -9.91 13.64 3.07
N GLU A 18 -9.17 14.60 3.61
CA GLU A 18 -8.45 15.59 2.79
C GLU A 18 -7.18 14.99 2.18
N LYS A 19 -6.49 14.08 2.87
CA LYS A 19 -5.27 13.42 2.37
C LYS A 19 -5.54 12.36 1.30
N LEU A 20 -6.74 11.80 1.31
CA LEU A 20 -7.24 10.89 0.28
C LEU A 20 -7.64 11.61 -1.02
N LYS A 21 -7.69 12.94 -0.98
CA LYS A 21 -7.82 13.74 -2.19
C LYS A 21 -6.44 13.86 -2.82
N ALA A 22 -6.42 13.64 -4.13
CA ALA A 22 -5.23 13.79 -4.94
C ALA A 22 -4.14 12.73 -4.67
N ILE A 23 -4.56 11.45 -4.55
CA ILE A 23 -3.65 10.31 -4.58
C ILE A 23 -3.18 10.05 -6.01
N ASP A 24 -1.88 9.88 -6.19
CA ASP A 24 -1.25 9.59 -7.48
C ASP A 24 -1.10 8.10 -7.71
N LEU A 25 -0.86 7.34 -6.64
CA LEU A 25 -0.52 5.93 -6.70
C LEU A 25 -1.05 5.17 -5.48
N VAL A 26 -1.57 3.97 -5.72
CA VAL A 26 -1.96 3.02 -4.67
C VAL A 26 -1.06 1.80 -4.75
N ALA A 27 -0.45 1.43 -3.63
CA ALA A 27 0.35 0.23 -3.49
C ALA A 27 -0.34 -0.78 -2.58
N PHE A 28 -0.35 -2.05 -2.98
CA PHE A 28 -0.88 -3.15 -2.19
C PHE A 28 0.26 -4.07 -1.79
N ASP A 29 0.43 -4.29 -0.49
CA ASP A 29 1.34 -5.32 -0.02
C ASP A 29 0.80 -6.72 -0.32
N VAL A 30 1.71 -7.68 -0.51
CA VAL A 30 1.33 -9.07 -0.75
C VAL A 30 1.11 -9.82 0.55
N ILE A 31 2.15 -9.96 1.37
CA ILE A 31 2.20 -10.92 2.47
C ILE A 31 1.44 -10.36 3.66
N GLY A 32 0.50 -11.14 4.18
CA GLY A 32 -0.38 -10.67 5.24
C GLY A 32 -1.44 -9.67 4.76
N THR A 33 -1.43 -9.21 3.51
CA THR A 33 -2.37 -8.19 2.99
C THR A 33 -3.22 -8.74 1.85
N LEU A 34 -2.73 -8.78 0.60
CA LEU A 34 -3.45 -9.44 -0.50
C LEU A 34 -3.60 -10.95 -0.25
N VAL A 35 -2.57 -11.58 0.32
CA VAL A 35 -2.53 -12.98 0.68
C VAL A 35 -2.38 -13.08 2.20
N ASP A 36 -3.25 -13.81 2.89
CA ASP A 36 -3.14 -14.04 4.32
C ASP A 36 -1.98 -14.98 4.68
N HIS A 37 -1.72 -15.14 5.98
CA HIS A 37 -0.66 -16.04 6.47
C HIS A 37 -0.91 -17.52 6.15
N ASN A 38 -2.13 -17.90 5.74
CA ASN A 38 -2.49 -19.24 5.30
C ASN A 38 -2.33 -19.42 3.78
N GLY A 39 -1.83 -18.41 3.06
CA GLY A 39 -1.67 -18.46 1.61
C GLY A 39 -2.97 -18.25 0.84
N LYS A 40 -4.03 -17.72 1.46
CA LYS A 40 -5.32 -17.46 0.80
C LYS A 40 -5.48 -15.99 0.45
N LEU A 41 -6.12 -15.71 -0.68
CA LEU A 41 -6.46 -14.33 -1.06
C LEU A 41 -7.49 -13.74 -0.09
N LYS A 42 -7.21 -12.53 0.39
CA LYS A 42 -8.19 -11.74 1.15
C LYS A 42 -9.16 -11.06 0.20
N ARG A 43 -10.39 -11.59 0.14
CA ARG A 43 -11.42 -11.16 -0.81
C ARG A 43 -11.72 -9.66 -0.74
N ASN A 44 -11.77 -9.08 0.46
CA ASN A 44 -12.01 -7.65 0.66
C ASN A 44 -10.88 -6.79 0.06
N VAL A 45 -9.62 -7.18 0.23
CA VAL A 45 -8.45 -6.47 -0.34
C VAL A 45 -8.43 -6.61 -1.85
N LEU A 46 -8.70 -7.82 -2.35
CA LEU A 46 -8.73 -8.08 -3.78
C LEU A 46 -9.86 -7.30 -4.48
N SER A 47 -11.05 -7.21 -3.86
CA SER A 47 -12.13 -6.37 -4.35
C SER A 47 -11.75 -4.89 -4.38
N LEU A 48 -11.01 -4.41 -3.37
CA LEU A 48 -10.49 -3.05 -3.34
C LEU A 48 -9.46 -2.82 -4.46
N TYR A 49 -8.55 -3.76 -4.69
CA TYR A 49 -7.60 -3.71 -5.80
C TYR A 49 -8.32 -3.55 -7.14
N TYR A 50 -9.29 -4.41 -7.45
CA TYR A 50 -10.01 -4.33 -8.72
C TYR A 50 -10.86 -3.05 -8.86
N ALA A 51 -11.44 -2.56 -7.78
CA ALA A 51 -12.16 -1.29 -7.78
C ALA A 51 -11.24 -0.12 -8.15
N MET A 52 -9.97 -0.16 -7.72
CA MET A 52 -8.97 0.82 -8.12
C MET A 52 -8.42 0.57 -9.53
N ALA A 53 -8.27 -0.69 -9.93
CA ALA A 53 -7.74 -1.06 -11.26
C ALA A 53 -8.69 -0.66 -12.39
N ALA A 54 -9.99 -0.58 -12.11
CA ALA A 54 -11.00 -0.08 -13.02
C ALA A 54 -10.96 1.45 -13.21
N ARG A 55 -10.04 2.16 -12.54
CA ARG A 55 -9.90 3.62 -12.63
C ARG A 55 -8.64 4.00 -13.41
N ASP A 56 -8.81 4.85 -14.41
CA ASP A 56 -7.70 5.34 -15.25
C ASP A 56 -6.88 6.45 -14.57
N ASP A 57 -7.40 7.04 -13.50
CA ASP A 57 -6.80 8.18 -12.79
C ASP A 57 -5.88 7.79 -11.62
N VAL A 58 -5.72 6.49 -11.36
CA VAL A 58 -4.91 5.91 -10.28
C VAL A 58 -3.85 4.97 -10.86
N GLN A 59 -2.58 5.13 -10.45
CA GLN A 59 -1.58 4.12 -10.71
C GLN A 59 -1.60 3.03 -9.64
N LEU A 60 -1.57 1.75 -10.03
CA LEU A 60 -1.49 0.63 -9.10
C LEU A 60 -0.11 -0.01 -9.07
N ARG A 61 0.32 -0.43 -7.87
CA ARG A 61 1.52 -1.23 -7.65
C ARG A 61 1.26 -2.36 -6.66
N ILE A 62 1.98 -3.44 -6.84
CA ILE A 62 2.06 -4.54 -5.86
C ILE A 62 3.47 -4.53 -5.29
N ILE A 63 3.57 -4.53 -3.97
CA ILE A 63 4.84 -4.43 -3.25
C ILE A 63 5.00 -5.59 -2.28
N SER A 64 6.24 -5.93 -1.94
CA SER A 64 6.57 -6.88 -0.89
C SER A 64 7.99 -6.64 -0.37
N SER A 65 8.24 -7.00 0.89
CA SER A 65 9.58 -7.03 1.46
C SER A 65 10.46 -8.10 0.78
N ASP A 66 9.85 -9.20 0.33
CA ASP A 66 10.47 -10.23 -0.51
C ASP A 66 9.63 -10.41 -1.80
N PRO A 67 10.03 -9.80 -2.92
CA PRO A 67 9.28 -9.89 -4.16
C PRO A 67 9.17 -11.30 -4.74
N ILE A 68 10.14 -12.17 -4.48
CA ILE A 68 10.15 -13.54 -5.00
C ILE A 68 9.12 -14.35 -4.23
N ASP A 69 9.17 -14.31 -2.89
CA ASP A 69 8.16 -14.98 -2.05
C ASP A 69 6.76 -14.40 -2.31
N GLY A 70 6.63 -13.06 -2.36
CA GLY A 70 5.36 -12.41 -2.68
C GLY A 70 4.77 -12.88 -4.02
N ARG A 71 5.60 -12.98 -5.06
CA ARG A 71 5.14 -13.51 -6.36
C ARG A 71 4.70 -14.97 -6.24
N GLU A 72 5.47 -15.82 -5.57
CA GLU A 72 5.12 -17.23 -5.39
C GLU A 72 3.77 -17.37 -4.65
N LYS A 73 3.57 -16.61 -3.57
CA LYS A 73 2.33 -16.61 -2.79
C LYS A 73 1.12 -16.20 -3.62
N LEU A 74 1.25 -15.18 -4.47
CA LEU A 74 0.17 -14.79 -5.40
C LEU A 74 -0.16 -15.92 -6.38
N VAL A 75 0.85 -16.59 -6.94
CA VAL A 75 0.64 -17.72 -7.86
C VAL A 75 -0.07 -18.88 -7.16
N LEU A 76 0.39 -19.25 -5.97
CA LEU A 76 -0.18 -20.33 -5.16
C LEU A 76 -1.62 -20.02 -4.73
N ALA A 77 -1.92 -18.76 -4.42
CA ALA A 77 -3.24 -18.32 -4.03
C ALA A 77 -4.21 -18.14 -5.23
N GLY A 78 -3.75 -18.36 -6.46
CA GLY A 78 -4.56 -18.29 -7.68
C GLY A 78 -4.63 -16.91 -8.36
N ALA A 79 -3.86 -15.93 -7.90
CA ALA A 79 -3.81 -14.56 -8.43
C ALA A 79 -2.71 -14.36 -9.49
N ARG A 80 -2.52 -15.32 -10.39
CA ARG A 80 -1.42 -15.29 -11.38
C ARG A 80 -1.44 -14.05 -12.26
N HIS A 81 -2.62 -13.53 -12.62
CA HIS A 81 -2.77 -12.33 -13.44
C HIS A 81 -2.10 -11.10 -12.80
N LEU A 82 -2.18 -10.95 -11.47
CA LEU A 82 -1.51 -9.86 -10.73
C LEU A 82 0.02 -9.91 -10.83
N THR A 83 0.59 -11.09 -11.06
CA THR A 83 2.05 -11.23 -11.21
C THR A 83 2.57 -10.70 -12.55
N PHE A 84 1.70 -10.59 -13.55
CA PHE A 84 2.03 -10.08 -14.88
C PHE A 84 1.71 -8.59 -15.02
N GLU A 85 0.69 -8.10 -14.31
CA GLU A 85 0.25 -6.71 -14.32
C GLU A 85 1.15 -5.83 -13.44
N GLY A 86 2.37 -5.58 -13.91
CA GLY A 86 3.35 -4.68 -13.26
C GLY A 86 4.32 -5.36 -12.28
N GLY A 87 4.10 -6.63 -11.95
CA GLY A 87 4.97 -7.44 -11.09
C GLY A 87 4.95 -7.03 -9.61
N VAL A 88 5.64 -7.82 -8.77
CA VAL A 88 5.84 -7.50 -7.35
C VAL A 88 7.15 -6.72 -7.21
N ARG A 89 7.11 -5.55 -6.58
CA ARG A 89 8.29 -4.69 -6.35
C ARG A 89 8.77 -4.75 -4.91
N THR A 90 10.05 -4.50 -4.68
CA THR A 90 10.61 -4.39 -3.33
C THR A 90 10.07 -3.13 -2.65
N LYS A 91 9.60 -3.25 -1.39
CA LYS A 91 9.12 -2.11 -0.57
C LYS A 91 10.15 -0.97 -0.51
N SER A 92 11.43 -1.26 -0.28
CA SER A 92 12.48 -0.23 -0.19
C SER A 92 12.59 0.63 -1.46
N ILE A 93 12.83 -0.01 -2.60
CA ILE A 93 12.95 0.66 -3.91
C ILE A 93 11.67 1.44 -4.26
N PHE A 94 10.51 0.89 -3.89
CA PHE A 94 9.24 1.56 -4.10
C PHE A 94 9.14 2.87 -3.29
N TYR A 95 9.45 2.82 -1.99
CA TYR A 95 9.36 4.00 -1.12
C TYR A 95 10.42 5.06 -1.44
N ASP A 96 11.66 4.65 -1.74
CA ASP A 96 12.73 5.58 -2.15
C ASP A 96 12.30 6.37 -3.39
N GLY A 97 11.74 5.69 -4.40
CA GLY A 97 11.25 6.35 -5.61
C GLY A 97 10.05 7.27 -5.39
N VAL A 98 9.18 6.96 -4.42
CA VAL A 98 8.04 7.84 -4.07
C VAL A 98 8.53 9.13 -3.41
N GLU A 99 9.52 9.03 -2.52
CA GLU A 99 10.12 10.18 -1.83
C GLU A 99 10.80 11.13 -2.82
N GLU A 100 11.61 10.60 -3.74
CA GLU A 100 12.30 11.38 -4.78
C GLU A 100 11.32 12.16 -5.67
N ASN A 101 10.18 11.56 -6.01
CA ASN A 101 9.19 12.15 -6.92
C ASN A 101 8.08 12.93 -6.20
N LYS A 102 8.11 13.00 -4.86
CA LYS A 102 7.10 13.68 -4.03
C LYS A 102 5.66 13.28 -4.36
N MET A 103 5.43 12.01 -4.69
CA MET A 103 4.09 11.52 -5.05
C MET A 103 3.22 11.33 -3.80
N ASN A 104 1.91 11.57 -3.93
CA ASN A 104 0.95 11.21 -2.90
C ASN A 104 0.57 9.75 -3.06
N ILE A 105 0.83 8.94 -2.03
CA ILE A 105 0.59 7.49 -2.11
C ILE A 105 -0.39 7.01 -1.04
N LEU A 106 -1.19 6.03 -1.44
CA LEU A 106 -1.95 5.20 -0.53
C LEU A 106 -1.33 3.80 -0.53
N VAL A 107 -1.02 3.26 0.64
CA VAL A 107 -0.52 1.91 0.83
C VAL A 107 -1.61 1.11 1.54
N VAL A 108 -1.91 -0.07 1.03
CA VAL A 108 -2.79 -1.04 1.68
C VAL A 108 -1.90 -2.15 2.20
N ASP A 109 -1.73 -2.21 3.52
CA ASP A 109 -0.75 -3.07 4.16
C ASP A 109 -1.17 -3.37 5.61
N ASN A 110 -0.87 -4.59 6.06
CA ASN A 110 -1.28 -5.19 7.33
C ASN A 110 -0.07 -5.47 8.25
N GLU A 111 1.16 -5.13 7.82
CA GLU A 111 2.33 -5.21 8.70
C GLU A 111 2.43 -3.99 9.62
N PRO A 112 2.84 -4.11 10.89
CA PRO A 112 3.15 -2.95 11.72
C PRO A 112 4.34 -2.19 11.11
N HIS A 113 4.07 -1.05 10.48
CA HIS A 113 5.06 -0.34 9.66
C HIS A 113 6.16 0.36 10.47
N SER A 114 7.39 0.19 9.98
CA SER A 114 8.57 1.01 10.26
C SER A 114 8.90 2.01 9.13
N VAL A 115 7.98 2.17 8.17
CA VAL A 115 8.17 3.02 6.97
C VAL A 115 8.15 4.49 7.36
N LYS A 116 8.93 5.33 6.66
CA LYS A 116 9.13 6.77 6.91
C LYS A 116 8.81 7.60 5.66
N ALA A 117 7.58 7.56 5.16
CA ALA A 117 7.18 8.31 3.97
C ALA A 117 6.18 9.42 4.34
N GLU A 118 6.57 10.69 4.14
CA GLU A 118 5.80 11.89 4.55
C GLU A 118 4.42 12.02 3.90
N ASN A 119 4.22 11.40 2.72
CA ASN A 119 3.00 11.52 1.91
C ASN A 119 2.27 10.17 1.74
N ALA A 120 2.45 9.24 2.68
CA ALA A 120 1.82 7.93 2.64
C ALA A 120 0.62 7.83 3.59
N VAL A 121 -0.54 7.47 3.04
CA VAL A 121 -1.68 6.97 3.80
C VAL A 121 -1.53 5.45 3.87
N ILE A 122 -1.56 4.82 5.05
CA ILE A 122 -1.59 3.36 5.14
C ILE A 122 -2.94 2.89 5.68
N ILE A 123 -3.56 1.91 5.03
CA ILE A 123 -4.80 1.30 5.50
C ILE A 123 -4.55 -0.18 5.77
N ASP A 124 -4.82 -0.61 7.00
CA ASP A 124 -4.96 -2.02 7.32
C ASP A 124 -6.33 -2.49 6.83
N PRO A 125 -6.38 -3.44 5.90
CA PRO A 125 -7.66 -3.92 5.38
C PRO A 125 -8.36 -4.95 6.28
N THR A 126 -7.71 -5.47 7.33
CA THR A 126 -8.29 -6.44 8.28
C THR A 126 -9.03 -5.79 9.43
N ASP A 127 -8.61 -4.59 9.81
CA ASP A 127 -9.37 -3.69 10.64
C ASP A 127 -9.57 -2.38 9.86
N PRO A 128 -10.73 -2.18 9.20
CA PRO A 128 -11.02 -0.92 8.51
C PRO A 128 -11.12 0.28 9.46
N ALA A 129 -10.95 0.13 10.78
CA ALA A 129 -10.74 1.25 11.70
C ALA A 129 -9.25 1.67 11.81
N VAL A 130 -8.31 0.87 11.30
CA VAL A 130 -6.87 1.10 11.41
C VAL A 130 -6.34 1.66 10.10
N VAL A 131 -6.38 2.98 10.01
CA VAL A 131 -5.65 3.75 9.01
C VAL A 131 -4.41 4.30 9.70
N VAL A 132 -3.24 3.72 9.42
CA VAL A 132 -1.96 4.18 9.96
C VAL A 132 -1.41 5.29 9.07
N PHE A 133 -1.42 6.52 9.56
CA PHE A 133 -0.71 7.62 8.92
C PHE A 133 0.72 7.69 9.42
N LEU A 134 1.68 7.66 8.50
CA LEU A 134 3.06 7.95 8.81
C LEU A 134 3.31 9.45 8.64
N GLN A 135 3.27 10.20 9.74
CA GLN A 135 3.89 11.52 9.78
C GLN A 135 5.37 11.32 10.13
N THR A 136 6.31 11.80 9.31
CA THR A 136 7.70 11.92 9.77
C THR A 136 8.04 13.34 10.18
N ARG A 137 8.73 13.43 11.32
CA ARG A 137 9.73 14.47 11.53
C ARG A 137 11.03 14.02 10.86
N ALA A 138 11.72 14.99 10.29
CA ALA A 138 13.02 14.87 9.63
C ALA A 138 13.95 13.81 10.24
N TYR A 139 14.41 12.88 9.40
CA TYR A 139 15.51 11.98 9.70
C TYR A 139 16.81 12.80 9.83
N ARG A 140 17.39 12.80 11.03
CA ARG A 140 18.81 13.15 11.22
C ARG A 140 19.63 11.86 11.16
N PRO A 141 20.58 11.71 10.24
CA PRO A 141 21.47 10.57 10.24
C PRO A 141 22.44 10.71 11.42
N GLY A 142 22.47 9.69 12.27
CA GLY A 142 23.44 9.55 13.35
C GLY A 142 22.84 9.59 14.75
N LEU A 143 22.38 8.45 15.25
CA LEU A 143 22.59 8.04 16.65
C LEU A 143 22.24 6.55 16.78
N HIS A 144 23.23 5.68 16.66
CA HIS A 144 23.39 4.45 17.46
C HIS A 144 24.69 3.75 17.05
N ALA A 145 25.78 4.08 17.78
CA ALA A 145 26.84 3.17 18.25
C ALA A 145 28.12 3.97 18.60
N ALA A 146 28.14 4.57 19.80
CA ALA A 146 29.29 4.73 20.70
C ALA A 146 28.78 5.30 22.03
#